data_AF-A0A7V9GN67-F1
#
_entry.id   AF-A0A7V9GN67-F1
#
_cell.length_a   1.000
_cell.length_b   1.000
_cell.length_c   1.000
_cell.angle_alpha   90.00
_cell.angle_beta   90.00
_cell.angle_gamma   90.00
#
_symmetry.space_group_name_H-M   'P 1'
#
loop_
_entity.id
_entity.type
_entity.pdbx_description
1 polymer ?
#
loop_
_entity_poly.entity_id
_entity_poly.type
_entity_poly.pdbx_seq_one_letter_code
_entity_poly.pdbx_strand_id
1 'polypeptide(L)' 'SNDAMSPLFMAAIEATEEAILNSLFMAETMKGKYGRIIEALPLDKVIPLLKKFKPTQ' A
#
# COMPACT_ATOMS: atom_id res chain seq x y z
N SER A 1 7.16 8.19 -33.20
CA SER A 1 6.86 9.03 -32.03
C SER A 1 6.78 8.15 -30.80
N ASN A 2 7.31 8.58 -29.65
CA ASN A 2 7.41 7.76 -28.43
C ASN A 2 6.20 7.91 -27.50
N ASP A 3 5.10 8.48 -28.00
CA ASP A 3 3.93 8.88 -27.20
C ASP A 3 3.21 7.69 -26.53
N ALA A 4 3.39 6.49 -27.06
CA ALA A 4 2.86 5.25 -26.48
C ALA A 4 3.61 4.78 -25.21
N MET A 5 4.75 5.38 -24.87
CA MET A 5 5.50 5.04 -23.64
C MET A 5 4.92 5.70 -22.39
N SER A 6 4.34 6.89 -22.50
CA SER A 6 3.76 7.60 -21.35
C SER A 6 2.68 6.79 -20.62
N PRO A 7 1.74 6.10 -21.31
CA PRO A 7 0.78 5.19 -20.67
C PRO A 7 1.44 4.02 -19.93
N LEU A 8 2.54 3.46 -20.44
CA LEU A 8 3.25 2.34 -19.80
C LEU A 8 3.94 2.78 -18.51
N PHE A 9 4.53 3.99 -18.49
CA PHE A 9 5.09 4.55 -17.26
C PHE A 9 4.00 4.83 -16.22
N MET A 10 2.84 5.35 -16.63
CA MET A 10 1.71 5.55 -15.71
C MET A 10 1.23 4.22 -15.13
N ALA A 11 1.05 3.19 -15.99
CA ALA A 11 0.62 1.87 -15.55
C ALA A 11 1.62 1.25 -14.55
N ALA A 12 2.93 1.42 -14.77
CA ALA A 12 3.94 0.93 -13.84
C ALA A 12 3.89 1.65 -12.48
N ILE A 13 3.62 2.97 -12.47
CA ILE A 13 3.45 3.77 -11.26
C ILE A 13 2.23 3.26 -10.47
N GLU A 14 1.06 3.20 -11.10
CA GLU A 14 -0.19 2.75 -10.47
C GLU A 14 -0.09 1.32 -9.94
N ALA A 15 0.45 0.40 -10.75
CA ALA A 15 0.61 -0.99 -10.35
C ALA A 15 1.57 -1.13 -9.15
N THR A 16 2.62 -0.32 -9.08
CA THR A 16 3.56 -0.34 -7.96
C THR A 16 2.95 0.26 -6.70
N GLU A 17 2.18 1.35 -6.84
CA GLU A 17 1.43 1.94 -5.73
C GLU A 17 0.45 0.91 -5.13
N GLU A 18 -0.36 0.28 -5.96
CA GLU A 18 -1.31 -0.74 -5.52
C GLU A 18 -0.62 -1.98 -4.95
N ALA A 19 0.52 -2.42 -5.50
CA ALA A 19 1.26 -3.54 -4.96
C ALA A 19 1.77 -3.27 -3.54
N ILE A 20 2.26 -2.06 -3.27
CA ILE A 20 2.70 -1.64 -1.93
C ILE A 20 1.51 -1.58 -0.98
N LEU A 21 0.41 -0.94 -1.40
CA LEU A 21 -0.81 -0.84 -0.59
C LEU A 21 -1.36 -2.23 -0.24
N ASN A 22 -1.51 -3.11 -1.22
CA ASN A 22 -1.98 -4.48 -0.98
C ASN A 22 -1.07 -5.26 -0.04
N SER A 23 0.26 -5.11 -0.19
CA SER A 23 1.23 -5.78 0.69
C SER A 23 1.05 -5.37 2.15
N LEU A 24 0.78 -4.10 2.43
CA LEU A 24 0.60 -3.59 3.79
C LEU A 24 -0.77 -3.92 4.37
N PHE A 25 -1.83 -3.82 3.55
CA PHE A 25 -3.21 -4.04 3.99
C PHE A 25 -3.57 -5.52 4.13
N MET A 26 -2.87 -6.42 3.43
CA MET A 26 -3.06 -7.87 3.54
C MET A 26 -2.04 -8.55 4.46
N ALA A 27 -1.02 -7.82 4.94
CA ALA A 27 -0.02 -8.39 5.84
C ALA A 27 -0.65 -8.85 7.16
N GLU A 28 -0.21 -10.02 7.64
CA GLU A 28 -0.57 -10.57 8.94
C GLU A 28 0.60 -10.44 9.93
N THR A 29 0.30 -10.27 11.22
CA THR A 29 1.33 -10.29 12.27
C THR A 29 2.04 -11.63 12.25
N MET A 30 3.36 -11.61 12.18
CA MET A 30 4.17 -12.83 12.08
C MET A 30 5.34 -12.84 13.05
N LYS A 31 5.78 -14.05 13.41
CA LYS A 31 6.99 -14.29 14.19
C LYS A 31 8.11 -14.77 13.28
N GLY A 32 9.12 -13.93 13.11
CA GLY A 32 10.33 -14.22 12.36
C GLY A 32 11.42 -14.89 13.18
N LYS A 33 12.63 -14.91 12.61
CA LYS A 33 13.82 -15.53 13.21
C LYS A 33 14.13 -14.94 14.59
N TYR A 34 14.65 -15.79 15.49
CA TYR A 34 15.01 -15.41 16.87
C TYR A 34 13.85 -14.81 17.68
N GLY A 35 12.62 -15.15 17.33
CA GLY A 35 11.43 -14.71 18.04
C GLY A 35 11.05 -13.25 17.79
N ARG A 36 11.62 -12.59 16.78
CA ARG A 36 11.22 -11.24 16.37
C ARG A 36 9.77 -11.26 15.91
N ILE A 37 8.91 -10.44 16.50
CA ILE A 37 7.53 -10.25 16.05
C ILE A 37 7.47 -9.02 15.16
N ILE A 38 6.83 -9.16 14.01
CA ILE A 38 6.51 -8.06 13.09
C ILE A 38 5.00 -7.95 13.09
N GLU A 39 4.49 -6.81 13.58
CA GLU A 39 3.06 -6.53 13.62
C GLU A 39 2.55 -6.10 12.25
N ALA A 40 1.35 -6.57 11.90
CA ALA A 40 0.61 -6.04 10.78
C ALA A 40 0.23 -4.57 10.98
N LEU A 41 -0.14 -3.90 9.89
CA LEU A 41 -0.68 -2.55 9.96
C LEU A 41 -1.99 -2.56 10.79
N PRO A 42 -2.14 -1.71 11.83
CA PRO A 42 -3.35 -1.69 12.65
C PRO A 42 -4.51 -1.02 11.88
N LEU A 43 -5.23 -1.81 11.08
CA LEU A 43 -6.30 -1.33 10.19
C LEU A 43 -7.45 -0.64 10.94
N ASP A 44 -7.70 -1.06 12.18
CA ASP A 44 -8.68 -0.46 13.10
C ASP A 44 -8.38 1.02 13.40
N LYS A 45 -7.10 1.41 13.37
CA LYS A 45 -6.65 2.79 13.58
C LYS A 45 -6.47 3.54 12.27
N VAL A 46 -5.94 2.86 11.25
CA VAL A 46 -5.60 3.49 9.97
C VAL A 46 -6.86 3.85 9.18
N ILE A 47 -7.88 3.00 9.12
CA ILE A 47 -9.10 3.28 8.34
C ILE A 47 -9.82 4.56 8.84
N PRO A 48 -10.03 4.76 10.15
CA PRO A 48 -10.59 6.02 10.67
C PRO A 48 -9.73 7.24 10.34
N LEU A 49 -8.40 7.12 10.42
CA LEU A 49 -7.48 8.21 10.08
C LEU A 49 -7.60 8.58 8.60
N LEU A 50 -7.58 7.60 7.69
CA LEU A 50 -7.76 7.84 6.27
C LEU A 50 -9.08 8.55 5.99
N LYS A 51 -10.19 8.13 6.63
CA LYS A 51 -11.49 8.80 6.47
C LYS A 51 -11.48 10.25 6.96
N LYS A 52 -10.77 10.54 8.05
CA LYS A 52 -10.63 11.90 8.60
C LYS A 52 -9.83 12.82 7.67
N PHE A 53 -8.83 12.28 6.98
CA PHE A 53 -7.94 13.04 6.12
C PHE A 53 -8.26 12.92 4.63
N LYS A 54 -9.34 12.22 4.23
CA LYS A 54 -9.80 12.24 2.84
C LYS A 54 -9.99 13.72 2.45
N PRO A 55 -9.17 14.25 1.52
CA PRO A 55 -9.45 15.56 0.98
C PRO A 55 -10.83 15.46 0.33
N THR A 56 -11.72 16.37 0.70
CA THR A 56 -12.98 16.57 -0.03
C THR A 56 -12.59 16.76 -1.50
N GLN A 57 -12.95 15.80 -2.35
CA GLN A 57 -12.91 16.01 -3.80
C GLN A 57 -14.03 16.96 -4.20
#